data_AF-A0A2H9LVY3-F1
#
_entry.id   AF-A0A2H9LVY3-F1
#
_cell.length_a   1.000
_cell.length_b   1.000
_cell.length_c   1.000
_cell.angle_alpha   90.00
_cell.angle_beta   90.00
_cell.angle_gamma   90.00
#
_symmetry.space_group_name_H-M   'P 1'
#
loop_
_entity.id
_entity.type
_entity.pdbx_description
1 polymer ?
#
loop_
_entity_poly.entity_id
_entity_poly.type
_entity_poly.pdbx_seq_one_letter_code
_entity_poly.pdbx_strand_id
1 'polypeptide(L)'
;MKTKLTPEIAYLVGLWKHRKSKEGLGITGGLKLAEVFMAEAVRQGLLDANRIMATGRESYFYHTAYYSLFEKTVEEQLVRFAIKNEYSSNFIAGLFDSTGLLDGKTPVIEHADRADDLMLLRLGFRSELRAGRLRVVKGAQKFMEFIKPNLKLEIRKKENKI
;
A
#
# COMPACT_ATOMS: atom_id res chain seq x y z
N MET A 1 -20.30 -8.10 13.41
CA MET A 1 -20.38 -7.64 12.01
C MET A 1 -19.27 -8.30 11.22
N LYS A 2 -19.53 -8.93 10.06
CA LYS A 2 -18.45 -9.46 9.20
C LYS A 2 -17.81 -8.26 8.49
N THR A 3 -16.60 -7.89 8.88
CA THR A 3 -15.80 -6.91 8.15
C THR A 3 -15.57 -7.42 6.73
N LYS A 4 -15.80 -6.57 5.72
CA LYS A 4 -15.66 -6.92 4.30
C LYS A 4 -14.53 -6.12 3.68
N LEU A 5 -13.80 -6.75 2.76
CA LEU A 5 -12.85 -6.06 1.93
C LEU A 5 -13.61 -5.23 0.90
N THR A 6 -13.37 -3.92 0.87
CA THR A 6 -13.77 -2.99 -0.20
C THR A 6 -12.51 -2.49 -0.93
N PRO A 7 -12.62 -1.81 -2.08
CA PRO A 7 -11.46 -1.19 -2.73
C PRO A 7 -10.71 -0.22 -1.80
N GLU A 8 -11.41 0.60 -1.03
CA GLU A 8 -10.82 1.58 -0.11
C GLU A 8 -10.10 0.89 1.06
N ILE A 9 -10.65 -0.22 1.57
CA ILE A 9 -9.95 -1.05 2.54
C ILE A 9 -8.71 -1.68 1.91
N ALA A 10 -8.79 -2.13 0.65
CA ALA A 10 -7.64 -2.68 -0.06
C ALA A 10 -6.50 -1.65 -0.19
N TYR A 11 -6.82 -0.37 -0.43
CA TYR A 11 -5.86 0.73 -0.39
C TYR A 11 -5.17 0.85 0.99
N LEU A 12 -5.94 0.83 2.08
CA LEU A 12 -5.38 0.84 3.43
C LEU A 12 -4.48 -0.38 3.71
N VAL A 13 -4.86 -1.58 3.24
CA VAL A 13 -3.99 -2.77 3.38
C VAL A 13 -2.67 -2.58 2.61
N GLY A 14 -2.74 -1.98 1.41
CA GLY A 14 -1.57 -1.64 0.62
C GLY A 14 -0.61 -0.68 1.34
N LEU A 15 -1.15 0.38 1.94
CA LEU A 15 -0.37 1.31 2.75
C LEU A 15 0.32 0.60 3.94
N TRP A 16 -0.42 -0.30 4.58
CA TRP A 16 -0.02 -0.98 5.80
C TRP A 16 1.07 -2.04 5.59
N LYS A 17 0.99 -2.84 4.53
CA LYS A 17 1.78 -4.08 4.33
C LYS A 17 3.26 -3.97 4.73
N HIS A 18 3.97 -2.97 4.21
CA HIS A 18 5.42 -2.78 4.40
C HIS A 18 5.79 -1.71 5.43
N ARG A 19 4.78 -1.11 6.06
CA ARG A 19 4.94 -0.02 7.02
C ARG A 19 4.21 -0.33 8.32
N LYS A 20 3.93 -1.59 8.65
CA LYS A 20 3.16 -1.96 9.83
C LYS A 20 3.77 -1.35 11.09
N SER A 21 2.94 -0.68 11.88
CA SER A 21 3.25 -0.33 13.28
C SER A 21 3.50 -1.62 14.07
N LYS A 22 4.37 -1.54 15.09
CA LYS A 22 4.54 -2.64 16.04
C LYS A 22 3.32 -2.81 16.94
N GLU A 23 2.63 -1.71 17.21
CA GLU A 23 1.44 -1.65 18.04
C GLU A 23 0.18 -1.51 17.18
N GLY A 24 -0.84 -2.32 17.48
CA GLY A 24 -2.18 -2.21 16.90
C GLY A 24 -2.24 -2.24 15.36
N LEU A 25 -3.35 -1.71 14.82
CA LEU A 25 -3.52 -1.47 13.40
C LEU A 25 -3.04 -0.05 13.08
N GLY A 26 -1.87 0.05 12.46
CA GLY A 26 -1.26 1.34 12.19
C GLY A 26 -0.05 1.24 11.30
N ILE A 27 0.54 2.40 11.02
CA ILE A 27 1.71 2.52 10.14
C ILE A 27 2.84 3.34 10.76
N THR A 28 4.05 3.03 10.31
CA THR A 28 5.30 3.72 10.67
C THR A 28 5.82 4.49 9.46
N GLY A 29 6.09 5.79 9.60
CA GLY A 29 6.54 6.59 8.46
C GLY A 29 6.62 8.09 8.72
N GLY A 30 6.60 8.86 7.62
CA GLY A 30 6.52 10.32 7.69
C GLY A 30 5.09 10.81 7.96
N LEU A 31 4.97 12.04 8.46
CA LEU A 31 3.71 12.63 8.89
C LEU A 31 2.61 12.55 7.81
N LYS A 32 2.91 12.93 6.56
CA LYS A 32 1.94 12.88 5.45
C LYS A 32 1.35 11.48 5.21
N LEU A 33 2.17 10.44 5.34
CA LEU A 33 1.72 9.06 5.16
C LEU A 33 0.78 8.64 6.30
N ALA A 34 1.15 8.97 7.54
CA ALA A 34 0.34 8.74 8.72
C ALA A 34 -1.01 9.47 8.64
N GLU A 35 -1.01 10.74 8.23
CA GLU A 35 -2.22 11.54 8.02
C GLU A 35 -3.16 10.91 6.99
N VAL A 36 -2.64 10.47 5.83
CA VAL A 36 -3.45 9.79 4.81
C VAL A 36 -4.04 8.49 5.36
N PHE A 37 -3.24 7.65 5.99
CA PHE A 37 -3.74 6.38 6.53
C PHE A 37 -4.84 6.60 7.59
N MET A 38 -4.65 7.55 8.50
CA MET A 38 -5.64 7.85 9.53
C MET A 38 -6.91 8.49 8.97
N ALA A 39 -6.78 9.43 8.03
CA ALA A 39 -7.92 10.06 7.39
C ALA A 39 -8.76 9.06 6.61
N GLU A 40 -8.12 8.13 5.88
CA GLU A 40 -8.82 7.04 5.19
C GLU A 40 -9.47 6.07 6.20
N ALA A 41 -8.77 5.68 7.26
CA ALA A 41 -9.31 4.77 8.25
C ALA A 41 -10.53 5.37 8.99
N VAL A 42 -10.51 6.65 9.34
CA VAL A 42 -11.69 7.36 9.89
C VAL A 42 -12.82 7.41 8.87
N ARG A 43 -12.54 7.77 7.62
CA ARG A 43 -13.56 7.87 6.55
C ARG A 43 -14.26 6.55 6.28
N GLN A 44 -13.52 5.46 6.33
CA GLN A 44 -14.05 4.10 6.15
C GLN A 44 -14.72 3.52 7.41
N GLY A 45 -14.77 4.29 8.51
CA GLY A 45 -15.39 3.86 9.76
C GLY A 45 -14.60 2.76 10.49
N LEU A 46 -13.29 2.70 10.31
CA LEU A 46 -12.41 1.76 11.04
C LEU A 46 -12.11 2.25 12.46
N LEU A 47 -12.16 3.56 12.67
CA LEU A 47 -12.00 4.19 13.98
C LEU A 47 -12.73 5.52 14.06
N ASP A 48 -13.00 5.95 15.29
CA ASP A 48 -13.34 7.33 15.61
C ASP A 48 -12.07 8.17 15.73
N ALA A 49 -12.11 9.43 15.30
CA ALA A 49 -10.94 10.30 15.26
C ALA A 49 -10.23 10.50 16.62
N ASN A 50 -10.94 10.31 17.73
CA ASN A 50 -10.41 10.43 19.10
C ASN A 50 -9.65 9.18 19.58
N ARG A 51 -9.55 8.11 18.78
CA ARG A 51 -8.90 6.84 19.14
C ARG A 51 -7.54 6.62 18.50
N ILE A 52 -6.98 7.64 17.85
CA ILE A 52 -5.66 7.60 17.23
C ILE A 52 -4.59 7.73 18.32
N MET A 53 -3.64 6.79 18.34
CA MET A 53 -2.43 6.88 19.15
C MET A 53 -1.25 7.21 18.23
N ALA A 54 -0.40 8.13 18.67
CA ALA A 54 0.82 8.49 17.97
C ALA A 54 2.01 8.30 18.91
N THR A 55 3.06 7.61 18.43
CA THR A 55 4.28 7.38 19.21
C THR A 55 5.49 7.48 18.28
N GLY A 56 6.23 8.59 18.37
CA GLY A 56 7.37 8.85 17.51
C GLY A 56 6.97 8.93 16.03
N ARG A 57 7.37 7.92 15.24
CA ARG A 57 7.05 7.80 13.81
C ARG A 57 5.88 6.87 13.53
N GLU A 58 5.23 6.36 14.56
CA GLU A 58 4.13 5.40 14.44
C GLU A 58 2.80 6.09 14.72
N SER A 59 1.79 5.72 13.97
CA SER A 59 0.40 6.09 14.23
C SER A 59 -0.46 4.85 14.10
N TYR A 60 -1.24 4.54 15.13
CA TYR A 60 -2.01 3.30 15.21
C TYR A 60 -3.28 3.44 16.04
N PHE A 61 -4.15 2.44 15.93
CA PHE A 61 -5.35 2.27 16.74
C PHE A 61 -5.62 0.77 16.96
N TYR A 62 -6.34 0.43 18.02
CA TYR A 62 -6.70 -0.97 18.29
C TYR A 62 -8.03 -1.33 17.65
N HIS A 63 -7.99 -2.24 16.67
CA HIS A 63 -9.19 -2.83 16.08
C HIS A 63 -8.93 -4.26 15.58
N THR A 64 -9.08 -5.23 16.46
CA THR A 64 -8.73 -6.65 16.23
C THR A 64 -9.34 -7.23 14.95
N ALA A 65 -10.63 -7.00 14.69
CA ALA A 65 -11.29 -7.55 13.50
C ALA A 65 -10.75 -7.00 12.16
N TYR A 66 -10.30 -5.75 12.13
CA TYR A 66 -9.69 -5.17 10.92
C TYR A 66 -8.22 -5.56 10.81
N TYR A 67 -7.51 -5.69 11.93
CA TYR A 67 -6.16 -6.24 11.94
C TYR A 67 -6.12 -7.64 11.32
N SER A 68 -6.98 -8.55 11.78
CA SER A 68 -7.09 -9.90 11.20
C SER A 68 -7.55 -9.88 9.73
N LEU A 69 -8.42 -8.94 9.34
CA LEU A 69 -8.78 -8.77 7.93
C LEU A 69 -7.57 -8.36 7.08
N PHE A 70 -6.75 -7.42 7.57
CA PHE A 70 -5.58 -6.94 6.85
C PHE A 70 -4.52 -8.04 6.72
N GLU A 71 -4.23 -8.78 7.80
CA GLU A 71 -3.33 -9.93 7.75
C GLU A 71 -3.77 -10.96 6.72
N LYS A 72 -5.03 -11.41 6.83
CA LYS A 72 -5.59 -12.37 5.88
C LYS A 72 -5.58 -11.86 4.44
N THR A 73 -5.83 -10.57 4.24
CA THR A 73 -5.79 -9.97 2.90
C THR A 73 -4.37 -9.99 2.32
N VAL A 74 -3.34 -9.75 3.13
CA VAL A 74 -1.93 -9.84 2.72
C VAL A 74 -1.54 -11.29 2.42
N GLU A 75 -1.95 -12.25 3.26
CA GLU A 75 -1.71 -13.68 3.05
C GLU A 75 -2.32 -14.17 1.72
N GLU A 76 -3.55 -13.74 1.44
CA GLU A 76 -4.31 -14.12 0.25
C GLU A 76 -4.08 -13.18 -0.95
N GLN A 77 -3.13 -12.24 -0.89
CA GLN A 77 -2.97 -11.16 -1.87
C GLN A 77 -2.82 -11.66 -3.31
N LEU A 78 -2.12 -12.78 -3.50
CA LEU A 78 -1.90 -13.37 -4.83
C LEU A 78 -3.20 -13.88 -5.46
N VAL A 79 -4.17 -14.29 -4.65
CA VAL A 79 -5.49 -14.74 -5.11
C VAL A 79 -6.44 -13.56 -5.26
N ARG A 80 -6.49 -12.69 -4.23
CA ARG A 80 -7.42 -11.54 -4.17
C ARG A 80 -7.16 -10.50 -5.24
N PHE A 81 -5.89 -10.28 -5.59
CA PHE A 81 -5.48 -9.25 -6.54
C PHE A 81 -4.90 -9.84 -7.83
N ALA A 82 -5.33 -11.04 -8.21
CA ALA A 82 -4.85 -11.75 -9.39
C ALA A 82 -5.26 -11.10 -10.72
N ILE A 83 -6.33 -10.28 -10.72
CA ILE A 83 -6.90 -9.67 -11.92
C ILE A 83 -6.93 -8.14 -11.79
N LYS A 84 -6.87 -7.43 -12.92
CA LYS A 84 -7.00 -5.97 -12.95
C LYS A 84 -8.43 -5.57 -12.66
N ASN A 85 -8.63 -4.92 -11.53
CA ASN A 85 -9.91 -4.36 -11.11
C ASN A 85 -9.64 -3.25 -10.08
N GLU A 86 -10.71 -2.70 -9.52
CA GLU A 86 -10.60 -1.62 -8.53
C GLU A 86 -9.89 -2.05 -7.25
N TYR A 87 -10.04 -3.30 -6.82
CA TYR A 87 -9.39 -3.84 -5.62
C TYR A 87 -7.87 -3.91 -5.80
N SER A 88 -7.40 -4.52 -6.89
CA SER A 88 -5.96 -4.64 -7.15
C SER A 88 -5.33 -3.28 -7.46
N SER A 89 -6.05 -2.39 -8.14
CA SER A 89 -5.59 -1.02 -8.38
C SER A 89 -5.41 -0.26 -7.06
N ASN A 90 -6.40 -0.28 -6.17
CA ASN A 90 -6.33 0.39 -4.87
C ASN A 90 -5.25 -0.20 -3.97
N PHE A 91 -5.14 -1.52 -3.88
CA PHE A 91 -4.09 -2.18 -3.09
C PHE A 91 -2.69 -1.74 -3.55
N ILE A 92 -2.44 -1.76 -4.86
CA ILE A 92 -1.13 -1.37 -5.41
C ILE A 92 -0.90 0.14 -5.26
N ALA A 93 -1.93 0.96 -5.40
CA ALA A 93 -1.83 2.40 -5.13
C ALA A 93 -1.41 2.67 -3.69
N GLY A 94 -2.00 1.98 -2.70
CA GLY A 94 -1.60 2.10 -1.29
C GLY A 94 -0.18 1.62 -1.04
N LEU A 95 0.21 0.51 -1.66
CA LEU A 95 1.59 0.00 -1.62
C LEU A 95 2.59 1.01 -2.20
N PHE A 96 2.22 1.64 -3.32
CA PHE A 96 3.03 2.64 -3.99
C PHE A 96 3.08 3.97 -3.21
N ASP A 97 2.00 4.40 -2.58
CA ASP A 97 2.02 5.58 -1.71
C ASP A 97 2.90 5.38 -0.47
N SER A 98 2.97 4.15 0.08
CA SER A 98 3.76 3.86 1.28
C SER A 98 5.25 3.69 1.04
N THR A 99 5.61 3.12 -0.10
CA THR A 99 7.00 2.69 -0.39
C THR A 99 7.42 2.92 -1.83
N GLY A 100 6.54 3.44 -2.69
CA GLY A 100 6.80 3.70 -4.09
C GLY A 100 7.51 5.02 -4.37
N LEU A 101 8.22 5.05 -5.50
CA LEU A 101 8.88 6.21 -6.07
C LEU A 101 9.08 6.02 -7.58
N LEU A 102 9.43 7.10 -8.27
CA LEU A 102 9.93 7.06 -9.64
C LEU A 102 11.46 7.16 -9.67
N ASP A 103 12.10 6.17 -10.29
CA ASP A 103 13.50 6.19 -10.69
C ASP A 103 13.56 6.54 -12.19
N GLY A 104 13.69 7.83 -12.48
CA GLY A 104 13.43 8.38 -13.82
C GLY A 104 11.96 8.20 -14.22
N LYS A 105 11.71 7.38 -15.25
CA LYS A 105 10.36 7.00 -15.71
C LYS A 105 9.91 5.63 -15.18
N THR A 106 10.74 4.97 -14.37
CA THR A 106 10.50 3.60 -13.90
C THR A 106 9.84 3.64 -12.52
N PRO A 107 8.62 3.10 -12.35
CA PRO A 107 8.02 2.88 -11.05
C PRO A 107 8.84 1.86 -10.26
N VAL A 108 9.15 2.20 -9.01
CA VAL A 108 9.87 1.34 -8.07
C VAL A 108 9.09 1.29 -6.76
N ILE A 109 8.92 0.09 -6.22
CA ILE A 109 8.39 -0.14 -4.86
C ILE A 109 9.56 -0.61 -3.99
N GLU A 110 9.85 0.12 -2.91
CA GLU A 110 10.89 -0.24 -1.94
C GLU A 110 10.34 -1.20 -0.87
N HIS A 111 11.22 -1.98 -0.24
CA HIS A 111 10.87 -3.04 0.72
C HIS A 111 9.94 -4.13 0.16
N ALA A 112 9.82 -4.22 -1.16
CA ALA A 112 8.97 -5.19 -1.82
C ALA A 112 9.45 -6.63 -1.59
N ASP A 113 8.50 -7.56 -1.57
CA ASP A 113 8.74 -8.98 -1.41
C ASP A 113 8.42 -9.77 -2.70
N ARG A 114 8.63 -11.09 -2.66
CA ARG A 114 8.35 -11.97 -3.80
C ARG A 114 6.87 -12.03 -4.15
N ALA A 115 5.97 -11.83 -3.18
CA ALA A 115 4.55 -11.84 -3.44
C ALA A 115 4.10 -10.58 -4.19
N ASP A 116 4.72 -9.42 -3.92
CA ASP A 116 4.51 -8.21 -4.72
C ASP A 116 4.89 -8.42 -6.18
N ASP A 117 6.07 -9.01 -6.42
CA ASP A 117 6.56 -9.31 -7.77
C ASP A 117 5.60 -10.25 -8.51
N LEU A 118 5.21 -11.37 -7.89
CA LEU A 118 4.27 -12.32 -8.47
C LEU A 118 2.88 -11.70 -8.73
N MET A 119 2.41 -10.81 -7.85
CA MET A 119 1.16 -10.09 -8.04
C MET A 119 1.24 -9.18 -9.28
N LEU A 120 2.31 -8.38 -9.41
CA LEU A 120 2.51 -7.53 -10.59
C LEU A 120 2.60 -8.35 -11.89
N LEU A 121 3.30 -9.48 -11.85
CA LEU A 121 3.38 -10.41 -12.98
C LEU A 121 2.02 -10.96 -13.39
N ARG A 122 1.15 -11.35 -12.44
CA ARG A 122 -0.23 -11.81 -12.72
C ARG A 122 -1.08 -10.71 -13.35
N LEU A 123 -0.85 -9.46 -12.95
CA LEU A 123 -1.46 -8.28 -13.56
C LEU A 123 -0.79 -7.88 -14.88
N GLY A 124 0.16 -8.66 -15.41
CA GLY A 124 0.80 -8.41 -16.69
C GLY A 124 1.77 -7.22 -16.68
N PHE A 125 2.24 -6.79 -15.51
CA PHE A 125 3.35 -5.86 -15.37
C PHE A 125 4.63 -6.67 -15.19
N ARG A 126 5.59 -6.56 -16.11
CA ARG A 126 6.88 -7.23 -15.89
C ARG A 126 7.70 -6.41 -14.92
N SER A 127 8.13 -7.06 -13.85
CA SER A 127 8.93 -6.46 -12.80
C SER A 127 10.22 -7.22 -12.56
N GLU A 128 11.18 -6.54 -11.94
CA GLU A 128 12.42 -7.11 -11.44
C GLU A 128 12.56 -6.78 -9.96
N LEU A 129 12.59 -7.81 -9.11
CA LEU A 129 12.86 -7.69 -7.68
C LEU A 129 14.35 -7.87 -7.41
N ARG A 130 15.01 -6.83 -6.86
CA ARG A 130 16.42 -6.91 -6.46
C ARG A 130 16.67 -6.14 -5.16
N ALA A 131 17.20 -6.83 -4.15
CA ALA A 131 17.50 -6.25 -2.83
C ALA A 131 16.31 -5.45 -2.24
N GLY A 132 15.10 -6.01 -2.29
CA GLY A 132 13.88 -5.38 -1.79
C GLY A 132 13.37 -4.21 -2.64
N ARG A 133 13.90 -3.99 -3.84
CA ARG A 133 13.41 -2.99 -4.79
C ARG A 133 12.74 -3.69 -5.96
N LEU A 134 11.44 -3.47 -6.12
CA LEU A 134 10.65 -4.00 -7.23
C LEU A 134 10.48 -2.94 -8.31
N ARG A 135 11.13 -3.13 -9.45
CA ARG A 135 11.11 -2.18 -10.59
C ARG A 135 10.14 -2.67 -11.64
N VAL A 136 9.23 -1.83 -12.11
CA VAL A 136 8.34 -2.16 -13.24
C VAL A 136 9.08 -1.90 -14.56
N VAL A 137 9.76 -2.91 -15.07
CA VAL A 137 10.66 -2.81 -16.24
C VAL A 137 9.94 -2.82 -17.58
N LYS A 138 8.73 -3.38 -17.67
CA LYS A 138 7.89 -3.31 -18.88
C LYS A 138 6.47 -2.91 -18.53
N GLY A 139 5.94 -1.92 -19.25
CA GLY A 139 4.60 -1.40 -19.03
C GLY A 139 4.51 -0.33 -17.94
N ALA A 140 5.62 0.35 -17.63
CA ALA A 140 5.68 1.44 -16.64
C ALA A 140 4.56 2.48 -16.79
N GLN A 141 4.30 2.95 -18.02
CA GLN A 141 3.20 3.89 -18.28
C GLN A 141 1.83 3.28 -17.92
N LYS A 142 1.54 2.07 -18.41
CA LYS A 142 0.28 1.36 -18.12
C LYS A 142 0.12 1.08 -16.62
N PHE A 143 1.22 0.81 -15.92
CA PHE A 143 1.22 0.65 -14.47
C PHE A 143 0.82 1.94 -13.77
N MET A 144 1.43 3.06 -14.16
CA MET A 144 1.08 4.36 -13.59
C MET A 144 -0.36 4.75 -13.90
N GLU A 145 -0.83 4.56 -15.14
CA GLU A 145 -2.23 4.78 -15.52
C GLU A 145 -3.19 3.91 -14.69
N PHE A 146 -2.79 2.68 -14.38
CA PHE A 146 -3.59 1.75 -13.60
C PHE A 146 -3.77 2.17 -12.14
N ILE A 147 -2.76 2.78 -11.51
CA ILE A 147 -2.80 3.12 -10.07
C ILE A 147 -3.09 4.60 -9.80
N LYS A 148 -2.77 5.49 -10.74
CA LYS A 148 -2.85 6.95 -10.57
C LYS A 148 -4.22 7.47 -10.08
N PRO A 149 -5.37 6.92 -10.52
CA PRO A 149 -6.67 7.35 -10.01
C PRO A 149 -6.85 7.16 -8.50
N ASN A 150 -6.09 6.23 -7.89
CA ASN A 150 -6.24 5.84 -6.50
C ASN A 150 -5.09 6.33 -5.58
N LEU A 151 -4.06 6.97 -6.14
CA LEU A 151 -2.99 7.58 -5.35
C LEU A 151 -3.53 8.75 -4.53
N LYS A 152 -3.07 8.87 -3.28
CA LYS A 152 -3.40 9.97 -2.36
C LYS A 152 -2.19 10.81 -1.99
N LEU A 153 -0.99 10.37 -2.33
CA LEU A 153 0.25 11.11 -2.11
C LEU A 153 0.88 11.54 -3.43
N GLU A 154 1.66 12.61 -3.35
CA GLU A 154 2.51 13.03 -4.45
C GLU A 154 3.59 11.99 -4.73
N ILE A 155 3.80 11.71 -6.01
CA ILE A 155 4.77 10.70 -6.44
C ILE A 155 6.19 11.19 -6.14
N ARG A 156 6.86 10.47 -5.24
CA ARG A 156 8.26 10.72 -4.88
C ARG A 156 9.16 10.42 -6.08
N LYS A 157 10.17 11.27 -6.30
CA LYS A 157 11.21 11.06 -7.32
C LYS A 157 12.52 10.72 -6.62
N LYS A 158 13.26 9.76 -7.15
CA LYS A 158 14.62 9.49 -6.66
C LYS A 158 15.51 10.67 -7.03
N GLU A 159 16.08 11.32 -6.02
CA GLU A 159 17.11 12.32 -6.24
C GLU A 159 18.39 11.60 -6.69
N ASN A 160 18.89 11.95 -7.87
CA ASN A 160 20.23 11.54 -8.28
C ASN A 160 21.21 12.33 -7.41
N LYS A 161 21.73 11.71 -6.35
CA LYS A 161 22.94 12.21 -5.71
C LYS A 161 24.06 12.05 -6.75
N ILE A 162 24.50 13.19 -7.30
CA ILE A 162 25.71 13.32 -8.11
C ILE A 162 26.91 13.03 -7.22
#